data_AF-A0A3A4NUG0-F1
#
_entry.id   AF-A0A3A4NUG0-F1
#
_cell.length_a   1.000
_cell.length_b   1.000
_cell.length_c   1.000
_cell.angle_alpha   90.00
_cell.angle_beta   90.00
_cell.angle_gamma   90.00
#
_symmetry.space_group_name_H-M   'P 1'
#
loop_
_entity.id
_entity.type
_entity.pdbx_description
1 polymer ?
#
loop_
_entity_poly.entity_id
_entity_poly.type
_entity_poly.pdbx_seq_one_letter_code
_entity_poly.pdbx_strand_id
1 'polypeptide(L)'
;MEFQALQGIDYGIMILYLLGTVALGIYLGRNIKSGEDYFLAGRKLPWWAIGMSLVVSDIGAIDIVGIAGSAYLYGIVLGNFDWLGSVPIMIIAGFVFVPYFYRARVYTIPEFLGKRFNIGVRTVTTLVWGIFLACNLGIMLYATAKMMNVMLEWPVMYSIFISAFLVGLYTLVGGLAAVVYTDVIQCAVMMGGCALTLCIGLYNAGGVSEFMNHVYSLGDQYKNHFDLVLPADTETPFPWSGILLGLGLVLAPAYWIGNQAIIQRCLGARSEFEVKASLVFGSILKTFIPIIMVIPGILVLTHNANITDPDSALPILIRDILPTGVLGIFFAAFLAAFMSSVDSCLNSSATLWTCDIYQRFFRPNETQRHYLIVGRIFTFLFIVGAAFFAMWVQGREESIYTIIQTMLSVFQGPSLALLLLGGLWWRTTGIGAFIGLVCGIACSITLMFIDATTNPQLRVDDLKNPAAIVMKLKDPQDAISQYLYNELSEDTRKQLSEFDGSTSPDSLVNSLVGNLNELSAKQVLFDETLTAQMNLTDNTRQLFEQQPQGKNLIRLNRLLLDQAYPEDIETNPHAANPPLFLIQDPFLYIAFWSFMLSMFLTITISLLTKPEPEEKLVGLVYRYKGRSQNG
;
A
#
# COMPACT_ATOMS: atom_id res chain seq x y z
N MET A 1 24.10 17.29 14.99
CA MET A 1 23.00 18.28 14.93
C MET A 1 22.13 18.05 16.16
N GLU A 2 21.84 19.10 16.93
CA GLU A 2 21.02 18.97 18.13
C GLU A 2 19.55 18.79 17.75
N PHE A 3 18.99 17.67 18.20
CA PHE A 3 17.61 17.26 17.99
C PHE A 3 16.61 18.25 18.61
N GLN A 4 15.68 18.82 17.82
CA GLN A 4 14.55 19.56 18.40
C GLN A 4 13.56 18.57 19.01
N ALA A 5 13.46 18.56 20.33
CA ALA A 5 12.48 17.77 21.07
C ALA A 5 11.10 18.46 21.07
N LEU A 6 10.03 17.67 21.09
CA LEU A 6 8.68 18.17 21.27
C LEU A 6 8.56 18.96 22.57
N GLN A 7 7.97 20.15 22.49
CA GLN A 7 7.73 20.96 23.67
C GLN A 7 6.34 20.67 24.26
N GLY A 8 6.10 21.13 25.50
CA GLY A 8 4.83 20.91 26.18
C GLY A 8 3.59 21.40 25.41
N ILE A 9 3.74 22.43 24.57
CA ILE A 9 2.69 22.93 23.70
C ILE A 9 2.31 21.89 22.63
N ASP A 10 3.31 21.23 22.02
CA ASP A 10 3.07 20.23 20.98
C ASP A 10 2.30 19.02 21.55
N TYR A 11 2.74 18.51 22.71
CA TYR A 11 2.02 17.47 23.43
C TYR A 11 0.59 17.90 23.81
N GLY A 12 0.42 19.15 24.24
CA GLY A 12 -0.90 19.71 24.54
C GLY A 12 -1.86 19.65 23.35
N ILE A 13 -1.39 20.02 22.15
CA ILE A 13 -2.16 19.95 20.89
C ILE A 13 -2.53 18.50 20.56
N MET A 14 -1.56 17.58 20.61
CA MET A 14 -1.78 16.16 20.33
C MET A 14 -2.79 15.53 21.30
N ILE A 15 -2.65 15.78 22.61
CA ILE A 15 -3.55 15.25 23.64
C ILE A 15 -4.96 15.83 23.46
N LEU A 16 -5.09 17.13 23.20
CA LEU A 16 -6.38 17.77 22.96
C LEU A 16 -7.08 17.14 21.75
N TYR A 17 -6.35 16.92 20.66
CA TYR A 17 -6.84 16.25 19.47
C TYR A 17 -7.32 14.82 19.80
N LEU A 18 -6.48 13.99 20.44
CA LEU A 18 -6.79 12.60 20.77
C LEU A 18 -7.99 12.47 21.72
N LEU A 19 -8.05 13.29 22.77
CA LEU A 19 -9.17 13.28 23.70
C LEU A 19 -10.45 13.78 23.03
N GLY A 20 -10.34 14.79 22.18
CA GLY A 20 -11.47 15.34 21.42
C GLY A 20 -12.10 14.31 20.49
N THR A 21 -11.29 13.57 19.73
CA THR A 21 -11.77 12.53 18.81
C THR A 21 -12.38 11.35 19.54
N VAL A 22 -11.73 10.85 20.61
CA VAL A 22 -12.28 9.76 21.43
C VAL A 22 -13.60 10.17 22.09
N ALA A 23 -13.67 11.38 22.66
CA ALA A 23 -14.89 11.89 23.29
C ALA A 23 -16.04 12.02 22.29
N LEU A 24 -15.76 12.54 21.09
CA LEU A 24 -16.75 12.63 20.01
C LEU A 24 -17.24 11.24 19.57
N GLY A 25 -16.32 10.29 19.36
CA GLY A 25 -16.66 8.93 18.94
C GLY A 25 -17.55 8.22 19.97
N ILE A 26 -17.19 8.32 21.26
CA ILE A 26 -18.01 7.78 22.36
C ILE A 26 -19.38 8.47 22.43
N TYR A 27 -19.42 9.80 22.28
CA TYR A 27 -20.66 10.57 22.31
C TYR A 27 -21.64 10.13 21.22
N LEU A 28 -21.15 9.98 19.98
CA LEU A 28 -21.95 9.54 18.84
C LEU A 28 -22.41 8.08 18.97
N GLY A 29 -21.60 7.23 19.60
CA GLY A 29 -21.91 5.81 19.82
C GLY A 29 -23.06 5.51 20.79
N ARG A 30 -23.50 6.50 21.60
CA ARG A 30 -24.55 6.29 22.62
C ARG A 30 -25.91 5.87 22.06
N ASN A 31 -26.17 6.16 20.79
CA ASN A 31 -27.49 5.94 20.17
C ASN A 31 -27.58 4.68 19.29
N ILE A 32 -26.55 3.85 19.24
CA ILE A 32 -26.52 2.62 18.41
C ILE A 32 -27.34 1.51 19.09
N LYS A 33 -28.39 1.04 18.41
CA LYS A 33 -29.28 0.00 18.93
C LYS A 33 -29.37 -1.26 18.06
N SER A 34 -28.92 -1.17 16.81
CA SER A 34 -29.03 -2.24 15.82
C SER A 34 -27.74 -2.45 15.01
N GLY A 35 -27.62 -3.58 14.32
CA GLY A 35 -26.55 -3.82 13.37
C GLY A 35 -26.53 -2.82 12.21
N GLU A 36 -27.70 -2.38 11.72
CA GLU A 36 -27.80 -1.34 10.69
C GLU A 36 -27.27 0.02 11.17
N ASP A 37 -27.53 0.40 12.43
CA ASP A 37 -26.95 1.61 13.03
C ASP A 37 -25.42 1.50 13.11
N TYR A 38 -24.91 0.32 13.47
CA TYR A 38 -23.48 0.10 13.66
C TYR A 38 -22.70 0.03 12.34
N PHE A 39 -23.19 -0.73 11.37
CA PHE A 39 -22.46 -0.97 10.12
C PHE A 39 -22.77 0.04 9.01
N LEU A 40 -23.94 0.69 9.04
CA LEU A 40 -24.42 1.58 7.97
C LEU A 40 -24.86 2.97 8.49
N ALA A 41 -24.56 3.30 9.74
CA ALA A 41 -24.94 4.58 10.35
C ALA A 41 -26.45 4.88 10.26
N GLY A 42 -27.28 3.84 10.20
CA GLY A 42 -28.72 3.96 10.01
C GLY A 42 -29.13 4.65 8.70
N ARG A 43 -28.23 4.72 7.71
CA ARG A 43 -28.41 5.39 6.42
C ARG A 43 -28.79 6.87 6.53
N LYS A 44 -28.08 7.61 7.38
CA LYS A 44 -28.36 9.04 7.67
C LYS A 44 -27.21 9.99 7.34
N LEU A 45 -26.13 9.49 6.75
CA LEU A 45 -24.92 10.28 6.54
C LEU A 45 -25.11 11.32 5.42
N PRO A 46 -24.67 12.57 5.62
CA PRO A 46 -24.66 13.60 4.59
C PRO A 46 -23.42 13.53 3.69
N TRP A 47 -23.52 14.09 2.48
CA TRP A 47 -22.55 13.98 1.40
C TRP A 47 -21.18 14.57 1.75
N TRP A 48 -21.16 15.69 2.47
CA TRP A 48 -19.91 16.36 2.85
C TRP A 48 -19.12 15.52 3.84
N ALA A 49 -19.81 14.86 4.79
CA ALA A 49 -19.18 14.00 5.78
C ALA A 49 -18.64 12.73 5.13
N ILE A 50 -19.44 12.10 4.26
CA ILE A 50 -18.98 10.96 3.47
C ILE A 50 -17.79 11.35 2.60
N GLY A 51 -17.82 12.50 1.92
CA GLY A 51 -16.74 12.94 1.03
C GLY A 51 -15.42 13.16 1.75
N MET A 52 -15.42 13.86 2.89
CA MET A 52 -14.22 14.02 3.73
C MET A 52 -13.72 12.69 4.27
N SER A 53 -14.64 11.84 4.69
CA SER A 53 -14.35 10.51 5.21
C SER A 53 -13.73 9.60 4.14
N LEU A 54 -14.19 9.64 2.90
CA LEU A 54 -13.57 8.92 1.78
C LEU A 54 -12.11 9.35 1.54
N VAL A 55 -11.79 10.64 1.72
CA VAL A 55 -10.43 11.17 1.51
C VAL A 55 -9.48 10.70 2.60
N VAL A 56 -9.85 10.86 3.87
CA VAL A 56 -8.95 10.54 4.98
C VAL A 56 -8.84 9.04 5.25
N SER A 57 -9.84 8.24 4.82
CA SER A 57 -9.73 6.78 4.89
C SER A 57 -8.85 6.19 3.79
N ASP A 58 -8.73 6.90 2.67
CA ASP A 58 -7.83 6.53 1.59
C ASP A 58 -6.38 6.95 1.90
N ILE A 59 -6.19 8.11 2.54
CA ILE A 59 -4.87 8.63 2.89
C ILE A 59 -4.56 8.35 4.35
N GLY A 60 -3.82 7.28 4.58
CA GLY A 60 -3.35 6.91 5.90
C GLY A 60 -2.02 7.52 6.29
N ALA A 61 -1.64 7.33 7.55
CA ALA A 61 -0.31 7.66 8.05
C ALA A 61 0.82 7.02 7.24
N ILE A 62 0.60 5.81 6.72
CA ILE A 62 1.55 5.13 5.82
C ILE A 62 1.73 5.93 4.54
N ASP A 63 0.63 6.45 3.97
CA ASP A 63 0.68 7.19 2.70
C ASP A 63 1.41 8.51 2.87
N ILE A 64 1.21 9.22 3.99
CA ILE A 64 1.94 10.46 4.29
C ILE A 64 3.46 10.24 4.21
N VAL A 65 3.94 9.13 4.76
CA VAL A 65 5.36 8.82 4.85
C VAL A 65 5.88 8.16 3.58
N GLY A 66 5.21 7.10 3.12
CA GLY A 66 5.63 6.29 1.98
C GLY A 66 5.49 7.01 0.63
N ILE A 67 4.44 7.83 0.44
CA ILE A 67 4.32 8.65 -0.78
C ILE A 67 5.41 9.72 -0.78
N ALA A 68 5.68 10.36 0.36
CA ALA A 68 6.73 11.37 0.44
C ALA A 68 8.14 10.76 0.24
N GLY A 69 8.42 9.58 0.81
CA GLY A 69 9.66 8.85 0.58
C GLY A 69 9.81 8.39 -0.88
N SER A 70 8.73 7.93 -1.50
CA SER A 70 8.71 7.61 -2.93
C SER A 70 8.87 8.86 -3.81
N ALA A 71 8.31 10.00 -3.39
CA ALA A 71 8.46 11.28 -4.09
C ALA A 71 9.88 11.84 -3.96
N TYR A 72 10.56 11.60 -2.84
CA TYR A 72 11.98 11.89 -2.67
C TYR A 72 12.84 11.10 -3.68
N LEU A 73 12.48 9.84 -3.99
CA LEU A 73 13.20 9.00 -4.94
C LEU A 73 12.83 9.24 -6.41
N TYR A 74 11.55 9.42 -6.70
CA TYR A 74 11.01 9.36 -8.08
C TYR A 74 10.29 10.64 -8.51
N GLY A 75 10.12 11.61 -7.62
CA GLY A 75 9.52 12.91 -7.94
C GLY A 75 8.00 12.93 -8.04
N ILE A 76 7.49 13.88 -8.82
CA ILE A 76 6.07 14.23 -8.91
C ILE A 76 5.21 13.15 -9.56
N VAL A 77 5.81 12.14 -10.19
CA VAL A 77 5.09 11.03 -10.83
C VAL A 77 4.14 10.32 -9.87
N LEU A 78 4.46 10.31 -8.56
CA LEU A 78 3.59 9.80 -7.50
C LEU A 78 2.24 10.53 -7.41
N GLY A 79 2.16 11.79 -7.85
CA GLY A 79 0.91 12.53 -7.94
C GLY A 79 -0.14 11.87 -8.84
N ASN A 80 0.27 10.99 -9.76
CA ASN A 80 -0.67 10.22 -10.59
C ASN A 80 -1.54 9.24 -9.78
N PHE A 81 -1.12 8.78 -8.59
CA PHE A 81 -1.96 7.94 -7.74
C PHE A 81 -3.28 8.61 -7.37
N ASP A 82 -3.28 9.93 -7.22
CA ASP A 82 -4.48 10.70 -6.96
C ASP A 82 -5.05 11.34 -8.22
N TRP A 83 -4.24 12.06 -9.01
CA TRP A 83 -4.72 12.79 -10.18
C TRP A 83 -5.28 11.89 -11.27
N LEU A 84 -4.62 10.76 -11.55
CA LEU A 84 -5.13 9.76 -12.49
C LEU A 84 -5.90 8.65 -11.77
N GLY A 85 -5.37 8.15 -10.66
CA GLY A 85 -5.92 6.98 -9.97
C GLY A 85 -7.19 7.27 -9.17
N SER A 86 -7.37 8.49 -8.66
CA SER A 86 -8.49 8.75 -7.74
C SER A 86 -9.51 9.71 -8.29
N VAL A 87 -9.10 10.91 -8.70
CA VAL A 87 -10.02 11.99 -9.11
C VAL A 87 -11.03 11.55 -10.20
N PRO A 88 -10.60 11.04 -11.37
CA PRO A 88 -11.53 10.63 -12.42
C PRO A 88 -12.33 9.37 -12.03
N ILE A 89 -11.69 8.45 -11.31
CA ILE A 89 -12.31 7.16 -10.95
C ILE A 89 -13.40 7.35 -9.91
N MET A 90 -13.23 8.24 -8.92
CA MET A 90 -14.26 8.60 -7.95
C MET A 90 -15.52 9.13 -8.64
N ILE A 91 -15.34 9.98 -9.66
CA ILE A 91 -16.45 10.51 -10.48
C ILE A 91 -17.15 9.35 -11.21
N ILE A 92 -16.39 8.49 -11.90
CA ILE A 92 -16.94 7.32 -12.61
C ILE A 92 -17.69 6.40 -11.63
N ALA A 93 -17.09 6.08 -10.49
CA ALA A 93 -17.69 5.26 -9.44
C ALA A 93 -19.02 5.87 -8.96
N GLY A 94 -19.05 7.18 -8.71
CA GLY A 94 -20.22 7.89 -8.21
C GLY A 94 -21.39 7.91 -9.19
N PHE A 95 -21.14 7.98 -10.50
CA PHE A 95 -22.22 7.99 -11.48
C PHE A 95 -22.61 6.61 -12.03
N VAL A 96 -21.68 5.64 -12.01
CA VAL A 96 -21.86 4.35 -12.70
C VAL A 96 -22.08 3.19 -11.74
N PHE A 97 -21.31 3.07 -10.65
CA PHE A 97 -21.27 1.84 -9.85
C PHE A 97 -21.94 2.00 -8.48
N VAL A 98 -21.49 2.98 -7.69
CA VAL A 98 -21.91 3.13 -6.28
C VAL A 98 -23.42 3.34 -6.10
N PRO A 99 -24.14 4.08 -6.98
CA PRO A 99 -25.60 4.16 -6.91
C PRO A 99 -26.32 2.81 -7.02
N TYR A 100 -25.72 1.81 -7.67
CA TYR A 100 -26.29 0.47 -7.78
C TYR A 100 -26.10 -0.32 -6.50
N PHE A 101 -24.90 -0.26 -5.90
CA PHE A 101 -24.67 -0.86 -4.58
C PHE A 101 -25.61 -0.27 -3.54
N TYR A 102 -25.80 1.06 -3.57
CA TYR A 102 -26.74 1.76 -2.71
C TYR A 102 -28.18 1.25 -2.88
N ARG A 103 -28.68 1.17 -4.13
CA ARG A 103 -30.04 0.69 -4.43
C ARG A 103 -30.25 -0.79 -4.12
N ALA A 104 -29.20 -1.61 -4.20
CA ALA A 104 -29.25 -3.03 -3.84
C ALA A 104 -29.42 -3.29 -2.32
N ARG A 105 -29.36 -2.22 -1.50
CA ARG A 105 -29.48 -2.25 -0.03
C ARG A 105 -28.63 -3.33 0.63
N VAL A 106 -27.41 -3.50 0.11
CA VAL A 106 -26.41 -4.42 0.68
C VAL A 106 -25.68 -3.76 1.86
N TYR A 107 -25.07 -4.59 2.68
CA TYR A 107 -24.09 -4.17 3.70
C TYR A 107 -22.67 -4.17 3.13
N THR A 108 -22.39 -5.07 2.17
CA THR A 108 -21.04 -5.29 1.65
C THR A 108 -21.01 -5.50 0.12
N ILE A 109 -19.86 -5.21 -0.49
CA ILE A 109 -19.63 -5.48 -1.91
C ILE A 109 -19.68 -7.01 -2.21
N PRO A 110 -19.10 -7.89 -1.39
CA PRO A 110 -19.28 -9.33 -1.56
C PRO A 110 -20.75 -9.78 -1.52
N GLU A 111 -21.60 -9.17 -0.68
CA GLU A 111 -23.04 -9.44 -0.69
C GLU A 111 -23.66 -9.07 -2.04
N PHE A 112 -23.30 -7.91 -2.60
CA PHE A 112 -23.74 -7.50 -3.95
C PHE A 112 -23.30 -8.51 -5.02
N LEU A 113 -22.03 -8.90 -5.02
CA LEU A 113 -21.51 -9.90 -5.96
C LEU A 113 -22.19 -11.26 -5.77
N GLY A 114 -22.56 -11.63 -4.54
CA GLY A 114 -23.33 -12.83 -4.25
C GLY A 114 -24.73 -12.80 -4.85
N LYS A 115 -25.43 -11.66 -4.75
CA LYS A 115 -26.73 -11.45 -5.39
C LYS A 115 -26.61 -11.50 -6.92
N ARG A 116 -25.58 -10.86 -7.48
CA ARG A 116 -25.34 -10.79 -8.93
C ARG A 116 -24.93 -12.13 -9.54
N PHE A 117 -24.11 -12.90 -8.82
CA PHE A 117 -23.50 -14.13 -9.30
C PHE A 117 -23.96 -15.34 -8.48
N ASN A 118 -23.21 -15.73 -7.47
CA ASN A 118 -23.53 -16.87 -6.62
C ASN A 118 -22.78 -16.79 -5.27
N ILE A 119 -23.09 -17.74 -4.40
CA ILE A 119 -22.48 -17.83 -3.07
C ILE A 119 -20.96 -18.05 -3.14
N GLY A 120 -20.45 -18.78 -4.14
CA GLY A 120 -19.02 -19.04 -4.29
C GLY A 120 -18.23 -17.74 -4.48
N VAL A 121 -18.70 -16.87 -5.39
CA VAL A 121 -18.09 -15.55 -5.63
C VAL A 121 -18.14 -14.70 -4.37
N ARG A 122 -19.27 -14.66 -3.66
CA ARG A 122 -19.40 -13.93 -2.38
C ARG A 122 -18.39 -14.42 -1.35
N THR A 123 -18.29 -15.72 -1.13
CA THR A 123 -17.40 -16.30 -0.12
C THR A 123 -15.93 -16.04 -0.45
N VAL A 124 -15.49 -16.30 -1.69
CA VAL A 124 -14.09 -16.07 -2.09
C VAL A 124 -13.74 -14.59 -1.94
N THR A 125 -14.59 -13.69 -2.44
CA THR A 125 -14.33 -12.24 -2.34
C THR A 125 -14.30 -11.77 -0.87
N THR A 126 -15.19 -12.30 -0.03
CA THR A 126 -15.22 -12.00 1.41
C THR A 126 -13.95 -12.47 2.12
N LEU A 127 -13.49 -13.69 1.83
CA LEU A 127 -12.29 -14.24 2.47
C LEU A 127 -11.04 -13.47 2.06
N VAL A 128 -10.89 -13.19 0.76
CA VAL A 128 -9.75 -12.43 0.25
C VAL A 128 -9.70 -11.03 0.85
N TRP A 129 -10.80 -10.26 0.78
CA TRP A 129 -10.85 -8.92 1.39
C TRP A 129 -10.76 -8.97 2.92
N GLY A 130 -11.40 -9.94 3.56
CA GLY A 130 -11.43 -10.06 5.01
C GLY A 130 -10.06 -10.42 5.60
N ILE A 131 -9.29 -11.28 4.93
CA ILE A 131 -7.90 -11.60 5.30
C ILE A 131 -7.00 -10.39 5.03
N PHE A 132 -7.12 -9.78 3.84
CA PHE A 132 -6.35 -8.59 3.49
C PHE A 132 -6.52 -7.48 4.53
N LEU A 133 -7.77 -7.09 4.86
CA LEU A 133 -8.02 -6.02 5.82
C LEU A 133 -7.51 -6.37 7.23
N ALA A 134 -7.60 -7.63 7.65
CA ALA A 134 -7.08 -8.07 8.94
C ALA A 134 -5.55 -7.97 9.02
N CYS A 135 -4.82 -8.37 7.98
CA CYS A 135 -3.37 -8.20 7.88
C CYS A 135 -2.99 -6.72 7.78
N ASN A 136 -3.71 -5.96 6.96
CA ASN A 136 -3.46 -4.53 6.74
C ASN A 136 -3.57 -3.72 8.04
N LEU A 137 -4.50 -4.07 8.94
CA LEU A 137 -4.61 -3.46 10.26
C LEU A 137 -3.30 -3.58 11.06
N GLY A 138 -2.68 -4.76 11.12
CA GLY A 138 -1.43 -4.93 11.85
C GLY A 138 -0.26 -4.21 11.19
N ILE A 139 -0.22 -4.17 9.86
CA ILE A 139 0.77 -3.39 9.11
C ILE A 139 0.63 -1.89 9.43
N MET A 140 -0.60 -1.35 9.46
CA MET A 140 -0.89 0.04 9.85
C MET A 140 -0.47 0.36 11.28
N LEU A 141 -0.71 -0.54 12.24
CA LEU A 141 -0.27 -0.37 13.62
C LEU A 141 1.27 -0.34 13.72
N TYR A 142 1.96 -1.26 13.02
CA TYR A 142 3.41 -1.32 13.01
C TYR A 142 4.04 -0.08 12.37
N ALA A 143 3.54 0.35 11.21
CA ALA A 143 4.05 1.53 10.50
C ALA A 143 3.98 2.80 11.36
N THR A 144 2.84 2.98 12.02
CA THR A 144 2.60 4.11 12.94
C THR A 144 3.52 4.04 14.15
N ALA A 145 3.75 2.84 14.67
CA ALA A 145 4.68 2.63 15.77
C ALA A 145 6.14 2.90 15.39
N LYS A 146 6.58 2.53 14.16
CA LYS A 146 7.90 2.88 13.60
C LYS A 146 8.04 4.41 13.54
N MET A 147 7.01 5.11 13.05
CA MET A 147 7.03 6.57 12.98
C MET A 147 7.09 7.21 14.37
N MET A 148 6.27 6.76 15.32
CA MET A 148 6.34 7.23 16.70
C MET A 148 7.71 6.97 17.34
N ASN A 149 8.39 5.89 16.97
CA ASN A 149 9.74 5.63 17.44
C ASN A 149 10.76 6.64 16.89
N VAL A 150 10.73 6.92 15.60
CA VAL A 150 11.65 7.92 14.98
C VAL A 150 11.40 9.32 15.53
N MET A 151 10.13 9.66 15.73
CA MET A 151 9.73 11.02 16.01
C MET A 151 9.61 11.37 17.50
N LEU A 152 9.07 10.45 18.31
CA LEU A 152 8.84 10.62 19.75
C LEU A 152 9.87 9.87 20.60
N GLU A 153 10.72 9.06 19.97
CA GLU A 153 11.66 8.15 20.65
C GLU A 153 10.93 7.13 21.54
N TRP A 154 9.64 6.86 21.24
CA TRP A 154 8.83 5.90 21.98
C TRP A 154 9.17 4.46 21.59
N PRO A 155 9.21 3.51 22.55
CA PRO A 155 9.36 2.11 22.22
C PRO A 155 8.25 1.62 21.29
N VAL A 156 8.60 0.93 20.21
CA VAL A 156 7.65 0.44 19.18
C VAL A 156 6.48 -0.33 19.81
N MET A 157 6.76 -1.24 20.74
CA MET A 157 5.73 -2.04 21.41
C MET A 157 4.73 -1.18 22.19
N TYR A 158 5.21 -0.14 22.88
CA TYR A 158 4.35 0.79 23.62
C TYR A 158 3.42 1.57 22.66
N SER A 159 3.97 2.04 21.55
CA SER A 159 3.23 2.74 20.50
C SER A 159 2.14 1.87 19.87
N ILE A 160 2.41 0.57 19.63
CA ILE A 160 1.41 -0.38 19.09
C ILE A 160 0.23 -0.52 20.04
N PHE A 161 0.48 -0.81 21.33
CA PHE A 161 -0.61 -1.06 22.28
C PHE A 161 -1.46 0.17 22.55
N ILE A 162 -0.85 1.35 22.69
CA ILE A 162 -1.59 2.60 22.88
C ILE A 162 -2.45 2.92 21.67
N SER A 163 -1.89 2.79 20.48
CA SER A 163 -2.60 3.08 19.23
C SER A 163 -3.77 2.12 19.04
N ALA A 164 -3.55 0.82 19.27
CA ALA A 164 -4.59 -0.21 19.22
C ALA A 164 -5.69 0.03 20.26
N PHE A 165 -5.32 0.41 21.49
CA PHE A 165 -6.27 0.71 22.55
C PHE A 165 -7.12 1.94 22.22
N LEU A 166 -6.50 3.05 21.81
CA LEU A 166 -7.19 4.29 21.50
C LEU A 166 -8.17 4.11 20.35
N VAL A 167 -7.72 3.52 19.24
CA VAL A 167 -8.56 3.31 18.05
C VAL A 167 -9.65 2.27 18.33
N GLY A 168 -9.28 1.17 19.00
CA GLY A 168 -10.23 0.13 19.38
C GLY A 168 -11.36 0.66 20.26
N LEU A 169 -11.05 1.49 21.25
CA LEU A 169 -12.03 1.99 22.23
C LEU A 169 -13.19 2.76 21.58
N TYR A 170 -12.90 3.78 20.78
CA TYR A 170 -13.98 4.59 20.20
C TYR A 170 -14.66 3.88 19.03
N THR A 171 -13.94 3.04 18.26
CA THR A 171 -14.52 2.29 17.13
C THR A 171 -15.53 1.24 17.62
N LEU A 172 -15.19 0.52 18.69
CA LEU A 172 -16.09 -0.48 19.34
C LEU A 172 -17.41 0.13 19.79
N VAL A 173 -17.37 1.35 20.31
CA VAL A 173 -18.54 2.05 20.85
C VAL A 173 -19.33 2.73 19.73
N GLY A 174 -18.63 3.35 18.77
CA GLY A 174 -19.15 4.36 17.86
C GLY A 174 -19.71 3.90 16.51
N GLY A 175 -19.29 2.74 15.99
CA GLY A 175 -19.72 2.25 14.67
C GLY A 175 -19.46 3.24 13.51
N LEU A 176 -20.03 2.98 12.34
CA LEU A 176 -19.78 3.75 11.11
C LEU A 176 -20.09 5.24 11.27
N ALA A 177 -21.15 5.60 12.01
CA ALA A 177 -21.52 7.00 12.20
C ALA A 177 -20.42 7.78 12.92
N ALA A 178 -19.90 7.23 14.03
CA ALA A 178 -18.81 7.86 14.77
C ALA A 178 -17.57 8.01 13.89
N VAL A 179 -17.17 6.93 13.19
CA VAL A 179 -16.03 6.90 12.26
C VAL A 179 -16.13 8.05 11.24
N VAL A 180 -17.27 8.17 10.55
CA VAL A 180 -17.44 9.20 9.51
C VAL A 180 -17.40 10.63 10.07
N TYR A 181 -17.91 10.88 11.28
CA TYR A 181 -17.87 12.21 11.86
C TYR A 181 -16.52 12.54 12.53
N THR A 182 -15.79 11.55 13.06
CA THR A 182 -14.40 11.76 13.49
C THR A 182 -13.50 12.02 12.28
N ASP A 183 -13.76 11.34 11.16
CA ASP A 183 -13.05 11.52 9.90
C ASP A 183 -13.16 12.96 9.35
N VAL A 184 -14.28 13.65 9.58
CA VAL A 184 -14.45 15.06 9.17
C VAL A 184 -13.41 15.95 9.85
N ILE A 185 -13.21 15.75 11.16
CA ILE A 185 -12.20 16.50 11.92
C ILE A 185 -10.81 16.09 11.45
N GLN A 186 -10.58 14.79 11.29
CA GLN A 186 -9.30 14.24 10.85
C GLN A 186 -8.90 14.76 9.46
N CYS A 187 -9.84 14.85 8.52
CA CYS A 187 -9.62 15.40 7.19
C CYS A 187 -9.16 16.87 7.27
N ALA A 188 -9.84 17.70 8.08
CA ALA A 188 -9.47 19.10 8.26
C ALA A 188 -8.09 19.27 8.91
N VAL A 189 -7.80 18.49 9.97
CA VAL A 189 -6.51 18.53 10.67
C VAL A 189 -5.39 18.03 9.75
N MET A 190 -5.61 16.93 9.03
CA MET A 190 -4.65 16.34 8.09
C MET A 190 -4.32 17.31 6.95
N MET A 191 -5.33 17.80 6.23
CA MET A 191 -5.11 18.73 5.12
C MET A 191 -4.43 20.02 5.59
N GLY A 192 -4.86 20.57 6.73
CA GLY A 192 -4.26 21.77 7.31
C GLY A 192 -2.81 21.57 7.73
N GLY A 193 -2.51 20.47 8.42
CA GLY A 193 -1.15 20.15 8.88
C GLY A 193 -0.18 19.97 7.70
N CYS A 194 -0.55 19.18 6.71
CA CYS A 194 0.29 18.94 5.53
C CYS A 194 0.44 20.19 4.65
N ALA A 195 -0.63 20.97 4.45
CA ALA A 195 -0.55 22.24 3.72
C ALA A 195 0.38 23.26 4.41
N LEU A 196 0.37 23.31 5.74
CA LEU A 196 1.25 24.18 6.52
C LEU A 196 2.71 23.75 6.38
N THR A 197 3.00 22.44 6.42
CA THR A 197 4.33 21.89 6.16
C THR A 197 4.84 22.29 4.77
N LEU A 198 4.00 22.16 3.74
CA LEU A 198 4.34 22.61 2.38
C LEU A 198 4.69 24.10 2.34
N CYS A 199 3.85 24.95 2.94
CA CYS A 199 4.05 26.41 2.89
C CYS A 199 5.36 26.82 3.58
N ILE A 200 5.66 26.25 4.74
CA ILE A 200 6.90 26.52 5.49
C ILE A 200 8.11 25.96 4.74
N GLY A 201 8.01 24.74 4.21
CA GLY A 201 9.07 24.12 3.42
C GLY A 201 9.44 24.94 2.17
N LEU A 202 8.44 25.39 1.41
CA LEU A 202 8.67 26.25 0.25
C LEU A 202 9.25 27.61 0.62
N TYR A 203 8.82 28.20 1.74
CA TYR A 203 9.38 29.46 2.24
C TYR A 203 10.87 29.30 2.59
N ASN A 204 11.23 28.23 3.31
CA ASN A 204 12.61 27.94 3.68
C ASN A 204 13.49 27.61 2.46
N ALA A 205 12.92 26.99 1.42
CA ALA A 205 13.61 26.69 0.16
C ALA A 205 13.78 27.92 -0.76
N GLY A 206 13.35 29.12 -0.36
CA GLY A 206 13.47 30.34 -1.18
C GLY A 206 12.37 30.51 -2.23
N GLY A 207 11.28 29.75 -2.14
CA GLY A 207 10.16 29.75 -3.07
C GLY A 207 10.23 28.65 -4.12
N VAL A 208 9.15 28.53 -4.93
CA VAL A 208 8.99 27.42 -5.89
C VAL A 208 10.09 27.41 -6.96
N SER A 209 10.48 28.58 -7.47
CA SER A 209 11.50 28.66 -8.52
C SER A 209 12.88 28.21 -8.03
N GLU A 210 13.28 28.64 -6.84
CA GLU A 210 14.57 28.27 -6.25
C GLU A 210 14.60 26.79 -5.86
N PHE A 211 13.50 26.30 -5.29
CA PHE A 211 13.29 24.87 -5.03
C PHE A 211 13.51 24.01 -6.28
N MET A 212 12.86 24.33 -7.39
CA MET A 212 13.00 23.56 -8.63
C MET A 212 14.44 23.64 -9.19
N ASN A 213 15.04 24.83 -9.19
CA ASN A 213 16.41 25.03 -9.65
C ASN A 213 17.41 24.22 -8.81
N HIS A 214 17.23 24.17 -7.50
CA HIS A 214 18.07 23.40 -6.60
C HIS A 214 18.00 21.90 -6.92
N VAL A 215 16.79 21.35 -7.06
CA VAL A 215 16.60 19.94 -7.40
C VAL A 215 17.26 19.59 -8.74
N TYR A 216 17.12 20.46 -9.76
CA TYR A 216 17.80 20.25 -11.05
C TYR A 216 19.33 20.35 -10.95
N SER A 217 19.86 21.11 -10.01
CA SER A 217 21.31 21.26 -9.81
C SER A 217 21.98 20.02 -9.18
N LEU A 218 21.20 19.11 -8.57
CA LEU A 218 21.71 17.90 -7.92
C LEU A 218 22.19 16.81 -8.92
N GLY A 219 21.95 16.99 -10.22
CA GLY A 219 22.46 16.12 -11.28
C GLY A 219 21.39 15.48 -12.15
N ASP A 220 21.83 14.77 -13.20
CA ASP A 220 20.95 14.23 -14.25
C ASP A 220 19.90 13.22 -13.72
N GLN A 221 20.19 12.53 -12.61
CA GLN A 221 19.24 11.61 -11.96
C GLN A 221 17.95 12.30 -11.48
N TYR A 222 18.02 13.61 -11.19
CA TYR A 222 16.87 14.39 -10.70
C TYR A 222 16.11 15.12 -11.81
N LYS A 223 16.56 15.03 -13.06
CA LYS A 223 16.00 15.79 -14.19
C LYS A 223 14.51 15.56 -14.41
N ASN A 224 14.05 14.33 -14.20
CA ASN A 224 12.66 13.94 -14.43
C ASN A 224 11.79 14.06 -13.16
N HIS A 225 12.30 14.60 -12.05
CA HIS A 225 11.56 14.66 -10.78
C HIS A 225 10.30 15.55 -10.82
N PHE A 226 10.14 16.38 -11.86
CA PHE A 226 8.93 17.19 -12.08
C PHE A 226 8.13 16.74 -13.31
N ASP A 227 8.47 15.60 -13.91
CA ASP A 227 7.75 15.04 -15.04
C ASP A 227 6.67 14.06 -14.56
N LEU A 228 5.43 14.26 -15.03
CA LEU A 228 4.31 13.39 -14.69
C LEU A 228 4.21 12.13 -15.52
N VAL A 229 4.78 12.13 -16.72
CA VAL A 229 4.68 11.02 -17.67
C VAL A 229 6.09 10.60 -18.02
N LEU A 230 6.54 9.52 -17.39
CA LEU A 230 7.87 8.98 -17.59
C LEU A 230 7.87 7.96 -18.75
N PRO A 231 8.84 8.03 -19.67
CA PRO A 231 9.02 7.02 -20.72
C PRO A 231 9.09 5.57 -20.19
N ALA A 232 8.78 4.60 -21.05
CA ALA A 232 8.71 3.19 -20.65
C ALA A 232 10.09 2.57 -20.34
N ASP A 233 11.14 3.18 -20.87
CA ASP A 233 12.55 2.87 -20.70
C ASP A 233 13.19 3.60 -19.51
N THR A 234 12.45 4.49 -18.83
CA THR A 234 12.94 5.14 -17.61
C THR A 234 13.01 4.13 -16.48
N GLU A 235 14.13 4.10 -15.76
CA GLU A 235 14.35 3.20 -14.64
C GLU A 235 13.60 3.63 -13.38
N THR A 236 12.30 3.44 -13.41
CA THR A 236 11.40 3.75 -12.31
C THR A 236 10.37 2.64 -12.16
N PRO A 237 9.84 2.43 -10.94
CA PRO A 237 8.62 1.64 -10.74
C PRO A 237 7.38 2.23 -11.45
N PHE A 238 7.44 3.50 -11.88
CA PHE A 238 6.29 4.29 -12.31
C PHE A 238 6.37 4.79 -13.76
N PRO A 239 6.74 3.97 -14.77
CA PRO A 239 6.68 4.40 -16.15
C PRO A 239 5.22 4.63 -16.58
N TRP A 240 5.00 5.39 -17.65
CA TRP A 240 3.66 5.71 -18.13
C TRP A 240 2.79 4.47 -18.38
N SER A 241 3.40 3.37 -18.83
CA SER A 241 2.68 2.13 -19.12
C SER A 241 2.16 1.47 -17.84
N GLY A 242 2.96 1.44 -16.77
CA GLY A 242 2.53 0.97 -15.45
C GLY A 242 1.48 1.89 -14.84
N ILE A 243 1.70 3.21 -14.90
CA ILE A 243 0.78 4.21 -14.33
C ILE A 243 -0.58 4.22 -15.05
N LEU A 244 -0.60 4.15 -16.38
CA LEU A 244 -1.86 4.18 -17.12
C LEU A 244 -2.58 2.83 -17.11
N LEU A 245 -1.86 1.73 -17.44
CA LEU A 245 -2.47 0.41 -17.61
C LEU A 245 -2.64 -0.35 -16.29
N GLY A 246 -1.66 -0.26 -15.39
CA GLY A 246 -1.71 -0.92 -14.08
C GLY A 246 -2.51 -0.12 -13.08
N LEU A 247 -2.10 1.12 -12.82
CA LEU A 247 -2.77 1.98 -11.85
C LEU A 247 -4.12 2.47 -12.39
N GLY A 248 -4.13 3.31 -13.43
CA GLY A 248 -5.32 4.01 -13.90
C GLY A 248 -6.46 3.11 -14.41
N LEU A 249 -6.13 2.06 -15.17
CA LEU A 249 -7.14 1.14 -15.72
C LEU A 249 -7.57 0.06 -14.72
N VAL A 250 -6.69 -0.37 -13.81
CA VAL A 250 -6.92 -1.56 -12.97
C VAL A 250 -6.96 -1.26 -11.47
N LEU A 251 -5.84 -0.95 -10.82
CA LEU A 251 -5.81 -0.84 -9.36
C LEU A 251 -6.72 0.26 -8.84
N ALA A 252 -6.70 1.43 -9.46
CA ALA A 252 -7.49 2.57 -9.03
C ALA A 252 -9.01 2.30 -9.14
N PRO A 253 -9.56 1.85 -10.28
CA PRO A 253 -10.95 1.40 -10.37
C PRO A 253 -11.27 0.27 -9.41
N ALA A 254 -10.38 -0.71 -9.22
CA ALA A 254 -10.59 -1.81 -8.29
C ALA A 254 -10.74 -1.31 -6.85
N TYR A 255 -9.93 -0.33 -6.46
CA TYR A 255 -9.97 0.30 -5.14
C TYR A 255 -11.26 1.12 -4.95
N TRP A 256 -11.51 2.11 -5.80
CA TRP A 256 -12.63 3.05 -5.62
C TRP A 256 -14.02 2.43 -5.86
N ILE A 257 -14.11 1.31 -6.58
CA ILE A 257 -15.38 0.61 -6.85
C ILE A 257 -15.55 -0.61 -5.94
N GLY A 258 -14.46 -1.30 -5.60
CA GLY A 258 -14.50 -2.61 -4.95
C GLY A 258 -14.07 -2.65 -3.49
N ASN A 259 -13.36 -1.63 -3.00
CA ASN A 259 -12.86 -1.62 -1.63
C ASN A 259 -14.00 -1.43 -0.62
N GLN A 260 -14.17 -2.42 0.26
CA GLN A 260 -15.21 -2.39 1.28
C GLN A 260 -15.06 -1.19 2.24
N ALA A 261 -13.84 -0.82 2.62
CA ALA A 261 -13.59 0.32 3.51
C ALA A 261 -14.06 1.66 2.90
N ILE A 262 -13.92 1.79 1.59
CA ILE A 262 -14.30 3.00 0.86
C ILE A 262 -15.82 3.00 0.60
N ILE A 263 -16.34 1.96 -0.05
CA ILE A 263 -17.74 1.94 -0.48
C ILE A 263 -18.73 1.90 0.69
N GLN A 264 -18.38 1.28 1.82
CA GLN A 264 -19.29 1.14 2.95
C GLN A 264 -19.84 2.48 3.46
N ARG A 265 -19.05 3.56 3.39
CA ARG A 265 -19.47 4.92 3.77
C ARG A 265 -20.59 5.44 2.88
N CYS A 266 -20.48 5.19 1.59
CA CYS A 266 -21.51 5.53 0.61
C CYS A 266 -22.81 4.74 0.85
N LEU A 267 -22.73 3.50 1.34
CA LEU A 267 -23.91 2.69 1.67
C LEU A 267 -24.69 3.24 2.87
N GLY A 268 -24.03 4.01 3.75
CA GLY A 268 -24.65 4.71 4.88
C GLY A 268 -25.25 6.09 4.55
N ALA A 269 -25.28 6.48 3.28
CA ALA A 269 -25.87 7.74 2.85
C ALA A 269 -27.40 7.80 3.02
N ARG A 270 -27.95 9.01 3.24
CA ARG A 270 -29.41 9.22 3.32
C ARG A 270 -30.15 9.16 1.99
N SER A 271 -29.46 9.41 0.87
CA SER A 271 -30.06 9.34 -0.47
C SER A 271 -29.00 9.09 -1.53
N GLU A 272 -29.43 8.69 -2.72
CA GLU A 272 -28.54 8.50 -3.88
C GLU A 272 -27.86 9.81 -4.30
N PHE A 273 -28.52 10.97 -4.12
CA PHE A 273 -27.89 12.27 -4.36
C PHE A 273 -26.65 12.45 -3.48
N GLU A 274 -26.74 12.05 -2.20
CA GLU A 274 -25.62 12.22 -1.27
C GLU A 274 -24.42 11.37 -1.64
N VAL A 275 -24.68 10.15 -2.15
CA VAL A 275 -23.63 9.24 -2.65
C VAL A 275 -22.89 9.87 -3.83
N LYS A 276 -23.63 10.46 -4.77
CA LYS A 276 -23.03 11.11 -5.95
C LYS A 276 -22.26 12.36 -5.55
N ALA A 277 -22.88 13.21 -4.73
CA ALA A 277 -22.30 14.44 -4.25
C ALA A 277 -21.05 14.18 -3.39
N SER A 278 -21.02 13.12 -2.57
CA SER A 278 -19.87 12.79 -1.73
C SER A 278 -18.65 12.40 -2.54
N LEU A 279 -18.82 11.62 -3.61
CA LEU A 279 -17.72 11.20 -4.48
C LEU A 279 -17.19 12.37 -5.33
N VAL A 280 -18.06 13.25 -5.81
CA VAL A 280 -17.65 14.48 -6.51
C VAL A 280 -16.95 15.44 -5.56
N PHE A 281 -17.46 15.62 -4.34
CA PHE A 281 -16.82 16.48 -3.35
C PHE A 281 -15.46 15.92 -2.91
N GLY A 282 -15.40 14.61 -2.64
CA GLY A 282 -14.16 13.93 -2.30
C GLY A 282 -13.11 14.04 -3.40
N SER A 283 -13.49 13.94 -4.68
CA SER A 283 -12.54 14.07 -5.79
C SER A 283 -11.95 15.49 -5.91
N ILE A 284 -12.73 16.52 -5.59
CA ILE A 284 -12.23 17.90 -5.49
C ILE A 284 -11.17 18.00 -4.39
N LEU A 285 -11.45 17.45 -3.19
CA LEU A 285 -10.48 17.45 -2.09
C LEU A 285 -9.21 16.66 -2.45
N LYS A 286 -9.35 15.48 -3.08
CA LYS A 286 -8.22 14.65 -3.53
C LYS A 286 -7.31 15.34 -4.54
N THR A 287 -7.80 16.31 -5.29
CA THR A 287 -6.98 17.05 -6.26
C THR A 287 -5.82 17.80 -5.58
N PHE A 288 -6.01 18.24 -4.32
CA PHE A 288 -5.00 18.96 -3.55
C PHE A 288 -4.00 18.05 -2.84
N ILE A 289 -4.29 16.76 -2.72
CA ILE A 289 -3.50 15.82 -1.92
C ILE A 289 -2.07 15.66 -2.45
N PRO A 290 -1.82 15.43 -3.76
CA PRO A 290 -0.47 15.39 -4.28
C PRO A 290 0.33 16.64 -3.98
N ILE A 291 -0.31 17.81 -4.04
CA ILE A 291 0.36 19.09 -3.79
C ILE A 291 0.87 19.14 -2.35
N ILE A 292 0.06 18.71 -1.38
CA ILE A 292 0.41 18.80 0.05
C ILE A 292 1.18 17.58 0.59
N MET A 293 1.32 16.48 -0.17
CA MET A 293 2.02 15.26 0.27
C MET A 293 3.26 14.94 -0.59
N VAL A 294 3.15 15.01 -1.91
CA VAL A 294 4.25 14.66 -2.84
C VAL A 294 5.30 15.75 -2.85
N ILE A 295 4.90 17.02 -2.93
CA ILE A 295 5.86 18.14 -2.99
C ILE A 295 6.73 18.22 -1.72
N PRO A 296 6.20 18.07 -0.49
CA PRO A 296 7.04 17.97 0.70
C PRO A 296 8.06 16.82 0.66
N GLY A 297 7.75 15.69 0.01
CA GLY A 297 8.71 14.62 -0.20
C GLY A 297 9.88 15.03 -1.11
N ILE A 298 9.60 15.75 -2.20
CA ILE A 298 10.65 16.29 -3.09
C ILE A 298 11.45 17.39 -2.38
N LEU A 299 10.80 18.21 -1.54
CA LEU A 299 11.45 19.27 -0.77
C LEU A 299 12.57 18.75 0.14
N VAL A 300 12.54 17.48 0.55
CA VAL A 300 13.62 16.87 1.33
C VAL A 300 14.97 16.98 0.61
N LEU A 301 15.00 16.92 -0.73
CA LEU A 301 16.22 17.05 -1.54
C LEU A 301 16.93 18.40 -1.36
N THR A 302 16.20 19.46 -1.00
CA THR A 302 16.81 20.77 -0.71
C THR A 302 17.50 20.85 0.64
N HIS A 303 17.23 19.88 1.51
CA HIS A 303 17.75 19.84 2.87
C HIS A 303 18.79 18.74 3.03
N ASN A 304 18.48 17.52 2.58
CA ASN A 304 19.40 16.39 2.58
C ASN A 304 19.09 15.42 1.43
N ALA A 305 20.00 15.30 0.47
CA ALA A 305 19.89 14.41 -0.68
C ALA A 305 20.48 13.00 -0.46
N ASN A 306 21.07 12.73 0.71
CA ASN A 306 21.75 11.47 1.03
C ASN A 306 21.06 10.73 2.19
N ILE A 307 19.76 10.51 2.08
CA ILE A 307 18.97 9.74 3.04
C ILE A 307 18.89 8.27 2.60
N THR A 308 19.36 7.36 3.47
CA THR A 308 19.40 5.91 3.19
C THR A 308 18.03 5.24 3.29
N ASP A 309 17.19 5.61 4.28
CA ASP A 309 15.80 5.12 4.42
C ASP A 309 14.83 6.16 3.84
N PRO A 310 14.23 5.93 2.65
CA PRO A 310 13.29 6.87 2.03
C PRO A 310 12.08 7.16 2.92
N ASP A 311 11.62 6.20 3.71
CA ASP A 311 10.47 6.40 4.61
C ASP A 311 10.84 7.34 5.79
N SER A 312 12.13 7.58 6.05
CA SER A 312 12.58 8.55 7.05
C SER A 312 12.72 9.98 6.52
N ALA A 313 12.65 10.18 5.20
CA ALA A 313 12.95 11.44 4.52
C ALA A 313 12.06 12.60 4.98
N LEU A 314 10.73 12.43 4.90
CA LEU A 314 9.77 13.43 5.35
C LEU A 314 9.82 13.67 6.88
N PRO A 315 9.86 12.64 7.74
CA PRO A 315 10.01 12.82 9.18
C PRO A 315 11.22 13.68 9.57
N ILE A 316 12.37 13.45 8.93
CA ILE A 316 13.62 14.22 9.16
C ILE A 316 13.40 15.69 8.78
N LEU A 317 12.92 15.94 7.56
CA LEU A 317 12.65 17.31 7.09
C LEU A 317 11.74 18.07 8.06
N ILE A 318 10.63 17.44 8.46
CA ILE A 318 9.63 18.05 9.34
C ILE A 318 10.20 18.45 10.68
N ARG A 319 11.05 17.60 11.27
CA ARG A 319 11.70 17.89 12.56
C ARG A 319 12.61 19.11 12.46
N ASP A 320 13.24 19.29 11.31
CA ASP A 320 14.24 20.35 11.11
C ASP A 320 13.62 21.69 10.69
N ILE A 321 12.47 21.67 10.01
CA ILE A 321 11.86 22.89 9.45
C ILE A 321 10.68 23.44 10.26
N LEU A 322 9.95 22.60 11.02
CA LEU A 322 8.71 23.04 11.66
C LEU A 322 8.96 23.64 13.05
N PRO A 323 8.44 24.86 13.33
CA PRO A 323 8.56 25.46 14.65
C PRO A 323 7.64 24.74 15.67
N THR A 324 7.94 24.96 16.95
CA THR A 324 7.09 24.52 18.07
C THR A 324 5.64 25.01 17.90
N GLY A 325 4.69 24.14 18.24
CA GLY A 325 3.25 24.32 18.02
C GLY A 325 2.82 23.77 16.66
N VAL A 326 3.49 24.17 15.58
CA VAL A 326 3.22 23.66 14.22
C VAL A 326 3.62 22.19 14.10
N LEU A 327 4.75 21.84 14.72
CA LEU A 327 5.17 20.45 14.84
C LEU A 327 4.07 19.59 15.48
N GLY A 328 3.51 20.02 16.62
CA GLY A 328 2.36 19.35 17.26
C GLY A 328 1.10 19.22 16.38
N ILE A 329 0.82 20.21 15.52
CA ILE A 329 -0.28 20.14 14.54
C ILE A 329 0.01 19.07 13.49
N PHE A 330 1.25 18.98 12.99
CA PHE A 330 1.63 17.93 12.06
C PHE A 330 1.50 16.53 12.69
N PHE A 331 1.90 16.36 13.95
CA PHE A 331 1.67 15.09 14.66
C PHE A 331 0.19 14.78 14.82
N ALA A 332 -0.65 15.77 15.13
CA ALA A 332 -2.09 15.58 15.18
C ALA A 332 -2.66 15.17 13.81
N ALA A 333 -2.15 15.75 12.71
CA ALA A 333 -2.48 15.36 11.33
C ALA A 333 -2.06 13.91 11.01
N PHE A 334 -0.86 13.52 11.41
CA PHE A 334 -0.37 12.16 11.26
C PHE A 334 -1.23 11.15 12.04
N LEU A 335 -1.51 11.44 13.32
CA LEU A 335 -2.41 10.63 14.14
C LEU A 335 -3.83 10.59 13.57
N ALA A 336 -4.31 11.67 12.99
CA ALA A 336 -5.58 11.74 12.31
C ALA A 336 -5.68 10.80 11.11
N ALA A 337 -4.69 10.84 10.22
CA ALA A 337 -4.61 9.93 9.08
C ALA A 337 -4.54 8.46 9.53
N PHE A 338 -3.70 8.17 10.53
CA PHE A 338 -3.60 6.83 11.12
C PHE A 338 -4.94 6.31 11.67
N MET A 339 -5.58 7.11 12.53
CA MET A 339 -6.81 6.70 13.22
C MET A 339 -7.93 6.40 12.22
N SER A 340 -8.07 7.24 11.17
CA SER A 340 -9.08 7.04 10.11
C SER A 340 -8.84 5.77 9.29
N SER A 341 -7.59 5.44 8.95
CA SER A 341 -7.36 4.21 8.17
C SER A 341 -7.60 2.96 9.00
N VAL A 342 -7.18 2.96 10.27
CA VAL A 342 -7.36 1.80 11.16
C VAL A 342 -8.82 1.59 11.50
N ASP A 343 -9.57 2.63 11.87
CA ASP A 343 -11.00 2.46 12.20
C ASP A 343 -11.82 2.03 10.97
N SER A 344 -11.47 2.50 9.77
CA SER A 344 -12.05 2.08 8.49
C SER A 344 -11.84 0.60 8.22
N CYS A 345 -10.58 0.16 8.25
CA CYS A 345 -10.25 -1.25 8.03
C CYS A 345 -10.89 -2.13 9.11
N LEU A 346 -10.94 -1.66 10.35
CA LEU A 346 -11.51 -2.38 11.48
C LEU A 346 -13.03 -2.55 11.33
N ASN A 347 -13.75 -1.48 11.04
CA ASN A 347 -15.19 -1.50 10.81
C ASN A 347 -15.56 -2.38 9.61
N SER A 348 -14.83 -2.27 8.49
CA SER A 348 -15.09 -3.09 7.31
C SER A 348 -14.75 -4.56 7.52
N SER A 349 -13.67 -4.88 8.24
CA SER A 349 -13.38 -6.26 8.64
C SER A 349 -14.51 -6.83 9.48
N ALA A 350 -14.93 -6.12 10.53
CA ALA A 350 -16.05 -6.55 11.37
C ALA A 350 -17.34 -6.75 10.56
N THR A 351 -17.61 -5.89 9.58
CA THR A 351 -18.79 -5.98 8.71
C THR A 351 -18.74 -7.23 7.82
N LEU A 352 -17.63 -7.48 7.13
CA LEU A 352 -17.46 -8.66 6.26
C LEU A 352 -17.64 -9.95 7.07
N TRP A 353 -16.93 -10.07 8.20
CA TRP A 353 -16.97 -11.29 9.01
C TRP A 353 -18.32 -11.49 9.70
N THR A 354 -19.02 -10.41 10.08
CA THR A 354 -20.36 -10.51 10.68
C THR A 354 -21.43 -10.82 9.64
N CYS A 355 -21.51 -10.06 8.55
CA CYS A 355 -22.61 -10.12 7.59
C CYS A 355 -22.43 -11.22 6.54
N ASP A 356 -21.20 -11.42 6.04
CA ASP A 356 -20.93 -12.36 4.95
C ASP A 356 -20.54 -13.76 5.43
N ILE A 357 -19.89 -13.86 6.60
CA ILE A 357 -19.48 -15.15 7.16
C ILE A 357 -20.46 -15.60 8.25
N TYR A 358 -20.50 -14.90 9.39
CA TYR A 358 -21.23 -15.34 10.57
C TYR A 358 -22.75 -15.43 10.35
N GLN A 359 -23.37 -14.33 9.91
CA GLN A 359 -24.80 -14.26 9.63
C GLN A 359 -25.21 -15.27 8.55
N ARG A 360 -24.36 -15.48 7.55
CA ARG A 360 -24.71 -16.31 6.39
C ARG A 360 -24.60 -17.80 6.67
N PHE A 361 -23.51 -18.25 7.30
CA PHE A 361 -23.18 -19.67 7.43
C PHE A 361 -23.43 -20.25 8.82
N PHE A 362 -23.35 -19.44 9.88
CA PHE A 362 -23.43 -19.94 11.25
C PHE A 362 -24.80 -19.68 11.90
N ARG A 363 -25.30 -18.45 11.81
CA ARG A 363 -26.57 -18.03 12.44
C ARG A 363 -27.40 -17.14 11.52
N PRO A 364 -28.09 -17.72 10.52
CA PRO A 364 -29.02 -16.98 9.67
C PRO A 364 -30.30 -16.65 10.44
N ASN A 365 -30.80 -15.42 10.28
CA ASN A 365 -32.08 -14.90 10.81
C ASN A 365 -32.11 -14.56 12.32
N GLU A 366 -30.97 -14.19 12.90
CA GLU A 366 -30.94 -13.63 14.25
C GLU A 366 -31.39 -12.17 14.30
N THR A 367 -31.64 -11.67 15.51
CA THR A 367 -32.06 -10.28 15.71
C THR A 367 -30.95 -9.28 15.35
N GLN A 368 -31.33 -8.06 14.96
CA GLN A 368 -30.37 -6.98 14.69
C GLN A 368 -29.47 -6.64 15.89
N ARG A 369 -29.97 -6.87 17.12
CA ARG A 369 -29.20 -6.70 18.35
C ARG A 369 -28.13 -7.78 18.51
N HIS A 370 -28.40 -9.00 18.06
CA HIS A 370 -27.41 -10.08 18.03
C HIS A 370 -26.25 -9.73 17.10
N TYR A 371 -26.55 -9.31 15.87
CA TYR A 371 -25.52 -8.93 14.90
C TYR A 371 -24.70 -7.70 15.34
N LEU A 372 -25.29 -6.77 16.09
CA LEU A 372 -24.54 -5.70 16.74
C LEU A 372 -23.50 -6.22 17.73
N ILE A 373 -23.88 -7.15 18.61
CA ILE A 373 -22.98 -7.74 19.61
C ILE A 373 -21.86 -8.51 18.91
N VAL A 374 -22.20 -9.32 17.90
CA VAL A 374 -21.22 -10.07 17.11
C VAL A 374 -20.26 -9.12 16.38
N GLY A 375 -20.77 -8.03 15.80
CA GLY A 375 -19.94 -6.99 15.19
C GLY A 375 -18.91 -6.39 16.15
N ARG A 376 -19.33 -6.09 17.38
CA ARG A 376 -18.42 -5.59 18.43
C ARG A 376 -17.38 -6.64 18.85
N ILE A 377 -17.78 -7.90 18.94
CA ILE A 377 -16.83 -9.00 19.24
C ILE A 377 -15.78 -9.11 18.14
N PHE A 378 -16.17 -9.13 16.86
CA PHE A 378 -15.20 -9.16 15.76
C PHE A 378 -14.31 -7.93 15.73
N THR A 379 -14.87 -6.74 15.98
CA THR A 379 -14.09 -5.50 16.10
C THR A 379 -13.01 -5.64 17.18
N PHE A 380 -13.35 -6.20 18.35
CA PHE A 380 -12.38 -6.44 19.43
C PHE A 380 -11.33 -7.48 19.04
N LEU A 381 -11.73 -8.60 18.42
CA LEU A 381 -10.82 -9.65 17.98
C LEU A 381 -9.84 -9.15 16.91
N PHE A 382 -10.29 -8.32 15.96
CA PHE A 382 -9.44 -7.79 14.92
C PHE A 382 -8.42 -6.78 15.45
N ILE A 383 -8.79 -5.88 16.36
CA ILE A 383 -7.82 -4.92 16.90
C ILE A 383 -6.76 -5.59 17.77
N VAL A 384 -7.16 -6.61 18.56
CA VAL A 384 -6.22 -7.43 19.34
C VAL A 384 -5.33 -8.26 18.42
N GLY A 385 -5.91 -8.95 17.44
CA GLY A 385 -5.17 -9.74 16.45
C GLY A 385 -4.21 -8.89 15.62
N ALA A 386 -4.61 -7.67 15.26
CA ALA A 386 -3.76 -6.71 14.56
C ALA A 386 -2.56 -6.28 15.41
N ALA A 387 -2.72 -6.07 16.71
CA ALA A 387 -1.60 -5.75 17.61
C ALA A 387 -0.60 -6.92 17.68
N PHE A 388 -1.08 -8.17 17.75
CA PHE A 388 -0.21 -9.36 17.68
C PHE A 388 0.47 -9.51 16.33
N PHE A 389 -0.25 -9.28 15.23
CA PHE A 389 0.32 -9.34 13.89
C PHE A 389 1.36 -8.23 13.68
N ALA A 390 1.14 -7.02 14.19
CA ALA A 390 2.09 -5.92 14.16
C ALA A 390 3.43 -6.28 14.83
N MET A 391 3.38 -7.00 15.96
CA MET A 391 4.58 -7.51 16.62
C MET A 391 5.31 -8.57 15.78
N TRP A 392 4.58 -9.40 15.04
CA TRP A 392 5.19 -10.38 14.14
C TRP A 392 5.82 -9.76 12.89
N VAL A 393 5.29 -8.62 12.43
CA VAL A 393 5.85 -7.85 11.31
C VAL A 393 7.15 -7.13 11.70
N GLN A 394 7.36 -6.86 12.99
CA GLN A 394 8.56 -6.22 13.51
C GLN A 394 9.84 -6.97 13.10
N GLY A 395 10.77 -6.28 12.42
CA GLY A 395 12.05 -6.84 11.97
C GLY A 395 12.15 -7.25 10.50
N ARG A 396 11.15 -6.91 9.67
CA ARG A 396 11.24 -7.05 8.20
C ARG A 396 11.62 -5.70 7.57
N GLU A 397 12.60 -5.69 6.67
CA GLU A 397 13.22 -4.47 6.10
C GLU A 397 12.55 -3.91 4.83
N GLU A 398 11.48 -4.54 4.34
CA GLU A 398 10.80 -4.08 3.12
C GLU A 398 9.95 -2.82 3.36
N SER A 399 9.86 -1.94 2.34
CA SER A 399 8.98 -0.76 2.39
C SER A 399 7.54 -1.18 2.64
N ILE A 400 6.94 -0.60 3.67
CA ILE A 400 5.57 -0.92 4.11
C ILE A 400 4.56 -0.64 3.00
N TYR A 401 4.78 0.44 2.25
CA TYR A 401 3.93 0.81 1.12
C TYR A 401 3.97 -0.26 0.03
N THR A 402 5.17 -0.70 -0.36
CA THR A 402 5.36 -1.75 -1.37
C THR A 402 4.71 -3.06 -0.94
N ILE A 403 4.80 -3.44 0.35
CA ILE A 403 4.12 -4.64 0.88
C ILE A 403 2.60 -4.54 0.64
N ILE A 404 1.98 -3.42 1.03
CA ILE A 404 0.52 -3.23 0.90
C ILE A 404 0.10 -3.25 -0.57
N GLN A 405 0.81 -2.52 -1.43
CA GLN A 405 0.48 -2.44 -2.86
C GLN A 405 0.65 -3.80 -3.55
N THR A 406 1.69 -4.55 -3.17
CA THR A 406 1.89 -5.91 -3.63
C THR A 406 0.72 -6.79 -3.19
N MET A 407 0.35 -6.80 -1.91
CA MET A 407 -0.80 -7.57 -1.41
C MET A 407 -2.11 -7.22 -2.14
N LEU A 408 -2.35 -5.95 -2.44
CA LEU A 408 -3.53 -5.50 -3.19
C LEU A 408 -3.53 -5.99 -4.64
N SER A 409 -2.37 -5.95 -5.30
CA SER A 409 -2.23 -6.36 -6.70
C SER A 409 -2.60 -7.83 -6.94
N VAL A 410 -2.54 -8.69 -5.90
CA VAL A 410 -2.89 -10.12 -5.98
C VAL A 410 -4.33 -10.34 -6.45
N PHE A 411 -5.28 -9.54 -5.98
CA PHE A 411 -6.70 -9.83 -6.18
C PHE A 411 -7.51 -8.66 -6.71
N GLN A 412 -7.00 -7.43 -6.68
CA GLN A 412 -7.72 -6.25 -7.16
C GLN A 412 -8.05 -6.34 -8.66
N GLY A 413 -7.09 -6.75 -9.49
CA GLY A 413 -7.32 -6.95 -10.93
C GLY A 413 -8.47 -7.93 -11.22
N PRO A 414 -8.40 -9.17 -10.71
CA PRO A 414 -9.49 -10.13 -10.85
C PRO A 414 -10.83 -9.62 -10.28
N SER A 415 -10.81 -8.93 -9.14
CA SER A 415 -12.02 -8.36 -8.54
C SER A 415 -12.66 -7.28 -9.40
N LEU A 416 -11.86 -6.41 -10.03
CA LEU A 416 -12.35 -5.39 -10.95
C LEU A 416 -13.01 -6.00 -12.17
N ALA A 417 -12.43 -7.05 -12.77
CA ALA A 417 -13.02 -7.73 -13.92
C ALA A 417 -14.46 -8.17 -13.62
N LEU A 418 -14.68 -8.74 -12.43
CA LEU A 418 -16.01 -9.14 -11.95
C LEU A 418 -16.95 -7.94 -11.71
N LEU A 419 -16.44 -6.84 -11.15
CA LEU A 419 -17.25 -5.64 -10.90
C LEU A 419 -17.67 -4.95 -12.21
N LEU A 420 -16.75 -4.81 -13.16
CA LEU A 420 -17.04 -4.26 -14.49
C LEU A 420 -18.03 -5.14 -15.25
N LEU A 421 -17.75 -6.44 -15.36
CA LEU A 421 -18.62 -7.36 -16.08
C LEU A 421 -19.95 -7.62 -15.38
N GLY A 422 -19.95 -7.68 -14.05
CA GLY A 422 -21.15 -7.87 -13.26
C GLY A 422 -22.07 -6.66 -13.33
N GLY A 423 -21.48 -5.46 -13.23
CA GLY A 423 -22.21 -4.20 -13.27
C GLY A 423 -22.65 -3.77 -14.66
N LEU A 424 -21.83 -3.98 -15.70
CA LEU A 424 -22.06 -3.41 -17.03
C LEU A 424 -22.55 -4.42 -18.07
N TRP A 425 -22.34 -5.72 -17.85
CA TRP A 425 -22.69 -6.75 -18.83
C TRP A 425 -23.72 -7.75 -18.29
N TRP A 426 -24.90 -7.74 -18.92
CA TRP A 426 -26.01 -8.62 -18.52
C TRP A 426 -25.70 -10.11 -18.75
N ARG A 427 -24.78 -10.45 -19.66
CA ARG A 427 -24.48 -11.83 -20.04
C ARG A 427 -23.49 -12.54 -19.11
N THR A 428 -22.86 -11.83 -18.18
CA THR A 428 -21.91 -12.44 -17.23
C THR A 428 -22.61 -13.46 -16.34
N THR A 429 -22.12 -14.70 -16.33
CA THR A 429 -22.70 -15.80 -15.55
C THR A 429 -21.94 -16.02 -14.24
N GLY A 430 -22.59 -16.63 -13.24
CA GLY A 430 -21.94 -16.90 -11.96
C GLY A 430 -20.74 -17.87 -12.06
N ILE A 431 -20.77 -18.82 -13.00
CA ILE A 431 -19.66 -19.77 -13.22
C ILE A 431 -18.47 -19.04 -13.85
N GLY A 432 -18.72 -18.21 -14.87
CA GLY A 432 -17.67 -17.40 -15.50
C GLY A 432 -16.99 -16.47 -14.50
N ALA A 433 -17.79 -15.79 -13.67
CA ALA A 433 -17.26 -14.93 -12.61
C ALA A 433 -16.42 -15.70 -11.58
N PHE A 434 -16.87 -16.87 -11.13
CA PHE A 434 -16.13 -17.67 -10.16
C PHE A 434 -14.78 -18.16 -10.70
N ILE A 435 -14.77 -18.74 -11.90
CA ILE A 435 -13.53 -19.24 -12.52
C ILE A 435 -12.59 -18.08 -12.85
N GLY A 436 -13.11 -16.98 -13.42
CA GLY A 436 -12.31 -15.79 -13.71
C GLY A 436 -11.65 -15.20 -12.46
N LEU A 437 -12.35 -15.16 -11.32
CA LEU A 437 -11.79 -14.69 -10.05
C LEU A 437 -10.66 -15.60 -9.56
N VAL A 438 -10.90 -16.90 -9.46
CA VAL A 438 -9.93 -17.87 -8.93
C VAL A 438 -8.70 -17.98 -9.83
N CYS A 439 -8.89 -18.10 -11.14
CA CYS A 439 -7.78 -18.16 -12.09
C CYS A 439 -7.02 -16.84 -12.17
N GLY A 440 -7.70 -15.70 -12.03
CA GLY A 440 -7.05 -14.39 -11.96
C GLY A 440 -6.14 -14.26 -10.73
N ILE A 441 -6.63 -14.63 -9.54
CA ILE A 441 -5.83 -14.63 -8.31
C ILE A 441 -4.65 -15.61 -8.43
N ALA A 442 -4.89 -16.81 -8.95
CA ALA A 442 -3.83 -17.79 -9.18
C ALA A 442 -2.75 -17.23 -10.13
N CYS A 443 -3.14 -16.55 -11.21
CA CYS A 443 -2.21 -15.90 -12.12
C CYS A 443 -1.37 -14.83 -11.42
N SER A 444 -1.96 -13.97 -10.58
CA SER A 444 -1.19 -12.99 -9.81
C SER A 444 -0.15 -13.65 -8.92
N ILE A 445 -0.54 -14.70 -8.18
CA ILE A 445 0.36 -15.44 -7.29
C ILE A 445 1.49 -16.10 -8.10
N THR A 446 1.17 -16.70 -9.26
CA THR A 446 2.17 -17.29 -10.14
C THR A 446 3.13 -16.24 -10.69
N LEU A 447 2.65 -15.08 -11.12
CA LEU A 447 3.51 -14.00 -11.62
C LEU A 447 4.44 -13.46 -10.51
N MET A 448 3.92 -13.30 -9.29
CA MET A 448 4.74 -12.92 -8.14
C MET A 448 5.79 -13.97 -7.81
N PHE A 449 5.43 -15.25 -7.83
CA PHE A 449 6.37 -16.32 -7.55
C PHE A 449 7.47 -16.37 -8.61
N ILE A 450 7.13 -16.21 -9.90
CA ILE A 450 8.10 -16.17 -10.99
C ILE A 450 9.00 -14.93 -10.88
N ASP A 451 8.45 -13.75 -10.58
CA ASP A 451 9.28 -12.54 -10.39
C ASP A 451 10.20 -12.72 -9.17
N ALA A 452 9.70 -13.29 -8.08
CA ALA A 452 10.51 -13.59 -6.91
C ALA A 452 11.62 -14.60 -7.23
N THR A 453 11.37 -15.68 -7.98
CA THR A 453 12.43 -16.65 -8.33
C THR A 453 13.40 -16.13 -9.38
N THR A 454 12.99 -15.17 -10.21
CA THR A 454 13.86 -14.51 -11.20
C THR A 454 14.50 -13.22 -10.69
N ASN A 455 14.23 -12.82 -9.44
CA ASN A 455 14.87 -11.67 -8.81
C ASN A 455 16.38 -11.94 -8.68
N PRO A 456 17.24 -11.09 -9.28
CA PRO A 456 18.68 -11.30 -9.27
C PRO A 456 19.35 -11.03 -7.92
N GLN A 457 18.65 -10.60 -6.88
CA GLN A 457 19.27 -10.37 -5.56
C GLN A 457 19.83 -11.67 -4.94
N LEU A 458 20.96 -11.53 -4.25
CA LEU A 458 21.60 -12.61 -3.50
C LEU A 458 20.75 -12.97 -2.28
N ARG A 459 20.49 -14.27 -2.07
CA ARG A 459 19.82 -14.78 -0.88
C ARG A 459 20.80 -15.46 0.05
N VAL A 460 20.43 -15.55 1.33
CA VAL A 460 21.18 -16.32 2.32
C VAL A 460 21.27 -17.79 1.91
N ASP A 461 20.17 -18.34 1.38
CA ASP A 461 20.10 -19.71 0.88
C ASP A 461 21.01 -19.95 -0.35
N ASP A 462 21.45 -18.90 -1.04
CA ASP A 462 22.37 -19.02 -2.18
C ASP A 462 23.82 -19.26 -1.72
N LEU A 463 24.13 -19.06 -0.43
CA LEU A 463 25.48 -19.30 0.11
C LEU A 463 25.62 -20.79 0.46
N LYS A 464 26.36 -21.55 -0.37
CA LYS A 464 26.63 -22.98 -0.14
C LYS A 464 27.36 -23.23 1.18
N ASN A 465 28.28 -22.33 1.51
CA ASN A 465 29.06 -22.37 2.75
C ASN A 465 29.22 -20.96 3.33
N PRO A 466 28.25 -20.49 4.14
CA PRO A 466 28.29 -19.14 4.72
C PRO A 466 29.56 -18.89 5.56
N ALA A 467 30.10 -19.92 6.22
CA ALA A 467 31.31 -19.78 7.02
C ALA A 467 32.57 -19.58 6.17
N ALA A 468 32.65 -20.23 5.01
CA ALA A 468 33.79 -20.10 4.11
C ALA A 468 33.88 -18.70 3.50
N ILE A 469 32.76 -18.16 2.99
CA ILE A 469 32.75 -16.80 2.42
C ILE A 469 33.03 -15.74 3.49
N VAL A 470 32.50 -15.92 4.71
CA VAL A 470 32.78 -15.04 5.85
C VAL A 470 34.27 -15.07 6.22
N MET A 471 34.90 -16.25 6.28
CA MET A 471 36.34 -16.34 6.55
C MET A 471 37.17 -15.72 5.44
N LYS A 472 36.79 -15.95 4.18
CA LYS A 472 37.48 -15.42 3.01
C LYS A 472 37.41 -13.90 2.94
N LEU A 473 36.30 -13.30 3.36
CA LEU A 473 36.16 -11.85 3.47
C LEU A 473 36.81 -11.28 4.74
N LYS A 474 36.89 -12.06 5.83
CA LYS A 474 37.57 -11.65 7.06
C LYS A 474 39.09 -11.52 6.86
N ASP A 475 39.70 -12.47 6.16
CA ASP A 475 41.14 -12.48 5.84
C ASP A 475 41.36 -12.63 4.33
N PRO A 476 41.13 -11.56 3.54
CA PRO A 476 41.10 -11.63 2.09
C PRO A 476 42.50 -11.78 1.48
N GLN A 477 42.77 -12.97 0.92
CA GLN A 477 44.03 -13.33 0.28
C GLN A 477 44.09 -12.98 -1.22
N ASP A 478 42.93 -12.75 -1.85
CA ASP A 478 42.79 -12.41 -3.27
C ASP A 478 42.29 -10.97 -3.48
N ALA A 479 42.65 -10.37 -4.62
CA ALA A 479 42.35 -8.96 -4.93
C ALA A 479 40.84 -8.65 -4.98
N ILE A 480 40.01 -9.63 -5.37
CA ILE A 480 38.56 -9.49 -5.46
C ILE A 480 37.96 -9.40 -4.06
N SER A 481 38.35 -10.30 -3.16
CA SER A 481 37.90 -10.29 -1.76
C SER A 481 38.42 -9.08 -0.99
N GLN A 482 39.63 -8.60 -1.30
CA GLN A 482 40.17 -7.37 -0.70
C GLN A 482 39.36 -6.14 -1.12
N TYR A 483 39.00 -6.04 -2.40
CA TYR A 483 38.15 -4.97 -2.91
C TYR A 483 36.77 -5.01 -2.23
N LEU A 484 36.11 -6.17 -2.24
CA LEU A 484 34.79 -6.33 -1.60
C LEU A 484 34.81 -5.97 -0.12
N TYR A 485 35.81 -6.43 0.63
CA TYR A 485 35.93 -6.10 2.05
C TYR A 485 35.98 -4.59 2.28
N ASN A 486 36.66 -3.83 1.43
CA ASN A 486 36.77 -2.38 1.57
C ASN A 486 35.47 -1.64 1.27
N GLU A 487 34.63 -2.18 0.37
CA GLU A 487 33.32 -1.63 0.02
C GLU A 487 32.23 -1.97 1.06
N LEU A 488 32.47 -2.94 1.95
CA LEU A 488 31.52 -3.29 2.99
C LEU A 488 31.34 -2.17 4.03
N SER A 489 30.13 -2.07 4.56
CA SER A 489 29.79 -1.13 5.64
C SER A 489 30.69 -1.32 6.87
N GLU A 490 30.89 -0.27 7.66
CA GLU A 490 31.68 -0.35 8.90
C GLU A 490 31.10 -1.38 9.89
N ASP A 491 29.77 -1.45 9.98
CA ASP A 491 29.08 -2.41 10.85
C ASP A 491 29.33 -3.86 10.40
N THR A 492 29.20 -4.14 9.10
CA THR A 492 29.48 -5.48 8.55
C THR A 492 30.94 -5.87 8.76
N ARG A 493 31.89 -4.95 8.51
CA ARG A 493 33.33 -5.20 8.75
C ARG A 493 33.64 -5.47 10.21
N LYS A 494 32.99 -4.77 11.13
CA LYS A 494 33.13 -5.01 12.57
C LYS A 494 32.65 -6.41 12.93
N GLN A 495 31.46 -6.81 12.46
CA GLN A 495 30.94 -8.16 12.70
C GLN A 495 31.84 -9.25 12.09
N LEU A 496 32.43 -9.02 10.90
CA LEU A 496 33.39 -9.94 10.28
C LEU A 496 34.66 -10.09 11.15
N SER A 497 35.15 -9.01 11.74
CA SER A 497 36.36 -9.05 12.59
C SER A 497 36.15 -9.85 13.89
N GLU A 498 34.94 -9.77 14.45
CA GLU A 498 34.52 -10.43 15.69
C GLU A 498 34.17 -11.92 15.49
N PHE A 499 34.04 -12.38 14.25
CA PHE A 499 33.70 -13.77 13.93
C PHE A 499 34.82 -14.73 14.37
N ASP A 500 34.50 -15.71 15.22
CA ASP A 500 35.47 -16.61 15.85
C ASP A 500 35.77 -17.90 15.06
N GLY A 501 35.16 -18.06 13.88
CA GLY A 501 35.32 -19.26 13.03
C GLY A 501 34.40 -20.42 13.40
N SER A 502 33.44 -20.23 14.32
CA SER A 502 32.36 -21.19 14.60
C SER A 502 31.26 -21.14 13.51
N THR A 503 30.12 -21.81 13.71
CA THR A 503 28.96 -21.63 12.80
C THR A 503 28.61 -20.15 12.67
N SER A 504 28.58 -19.65 11.44
CA SER A 504 28.24 -18.26 11.14
C SER A 504 26.90 -17.87 11.78
N PRO A 505 26.85 -16.84 12.64
CA PRO A 505 25.59 -16.35 13.18
C PRO A 505 24.69 -15.89 12.03
N ASP A 506 23.41 -16.27 12.05
CA ASP A 506 22.43 -15.85 11.04
C ASP A 506 22.42 -14.32 10.87
N SER A 507 22.66 -13.56 11.94
CA SER A 507 22.75 -12.09 11.91
C SER A 507 23.91 -11.56 11.06
N LEU A 508 25.09 -12.19 11.11
CA LEU A 508 26.25 -11.78 10.31
C LEU A 508 26.02 -12.10 8.83
N VAL A 509 25.49 -13.29 8.54
CA VAL A 509 25.21 -13.71 7.16
C VAL A 509 24.13 -12.81 6.54
N ASN A 510 23.05 -12.52 7.29
CA ASN A 510 22.02 -11.58 6.86
C ASN A 510 22.59 -10.18 6.59
N SER A 511 23.45 -9.67 7.48
CA SER A 511 24.07 -8.35 7.33
C SER A 511 25.01 -8.29 6.12
N LEU A 512 25.78 -9.36 5.87
CA LEU A 512 26.66 -9.47 4.70
C LEU A 512 25.86 -9.51 3.40
N VAL A 513 24.84 -10.38 3.32
CA VAL A 513 23.98 -10.49 2.12
C VAL A 513 23.24 -9.18 1.87
N GLY A 514 22.70 -8.54 2.92
CA GLY A 514 22.03 -7.25 2.82
C GLY A 514 22.95 -6.17 2.23
N ASN A 515 24.18 -6.06 2.74
CA ASN A 515 25.12 -5.04 2.26
C ASN A 515 25.66 -5.34 0.85
N LEU A 516 25.87 -6.61 0.48
CA LEU A 516 26.20 -7.00 -0.89
C LEU A 516 25.07 -6.67 -1.87
N ASN A 517 23.81 -6.88 -1.48
CA ASN A 517 22.66 -6.50 -2.29
C ASN A 517 22.53 -4.98 -2.44
N GLU A 518 22.84 -4.23 -1.39
CA GLU A 518 22.87 -2.76 -1.42
C GLU A 518 23.95 -2.24 -2.40
N LEU A 519 25.16 -2.79 -2.32
CA LEU A 519 26.24 -2.49 -3.27
C LEU A 519 25.84 -2.87 -4.70
N SER A 520 25.22 -4.04 -4.87
CA SER A 520 24.76 -4.56 -6.17
C SER A 520 23.72 -3.68 -6.85
N ALA A 521 23.00 -2.85 -6.08
CA ALA A 521 21.99 -1.95 -6.61
C ALA A 521 22.54 -0.57 -6.99
N LYS A 522 23.69 -0.15 -6.44
CA LYS A 522 24.22 1.22 -6.60
C LYS A 522 25.11 1.38 -7.82
N GLN A 523 26.01 0.42 -8.05
CA GLN A 523 27.03 0.51 -9.10
C GLN A 523 27.50 -0.87 -9.53
N VAL A 524 28.29 -0.93 -10.60
CA VAL A 524 28.95 -2.17 -11.02
C VAL A 524 29.94 -2.58 -9.93
N LEU A 525 29.84 -3.81 -9.43
CA LEU A 525 30.56 -4.28 -8.25
C LEU A 525 32.06 -4.42 -8.45
N PHE A 526 32.52 -4.67 -9.68
CA PHE A 526 33.93 -4.87 -9.99
C PHE A 526 34.32 -4.08 -11.23
N ASP A 527 35.45 -3.37 -11.13
CA ASP A 527 36.01 -2.60 -12.24
C ASP A 527 36.57 -3.50 -13.36
N GLU A 528 36.83 -2.92 -14.53
CA GLU A 528 37.40 -3.60 -15.71
C GLU A 528 38.68 -4.41 -15.39
N THR A 529 39.51 -3.92 -14.46
CA THR A 529 40.76 -4.60 -14.05
C THR A 529 40.52 -5.85 -13.22
N LEU A 530 39.47 -5.87 -12.40
CA LEU A 530 39.11 -7.02 -11.56
C LEU A 530 38.30 -8.04 -12.38
N THR A 531 37.41 -7.55 -13.25
CA THR A 531 36.64 -8.41 -14.17
C THR A 531 37.50 -9.12 -15.20
N ALA A 532 38.61 -8.50 -15.65
CA ALA A 532 39.60 -9.15 -16.51
C ALA A 532 40.31 -10.35 -15.85
N GLN A 533 40.31 -10.45 -14.52
CA GLN A 533 40.89 -11.57 -13.77
C GLN A 533 39.89 -12.72 -13.57
N MET A 534 38.62 -12.53 -13.92
CA MET A 534 37.55 -13.51 -13.78
C MET A 534 37.29 -14.26 -15.10
N ASN A 535 36.92 -15.54 -15.00
CA ASN A 535 36.47 -16.32 -16.15
C ASN A 535 34.99 -16.02 -16.45
N LEU A 536 34.75 -14.91 -17.15
CA LEU A 536 33.39 -14.48 -17.48
C LEU A 536 32.76 -15.31 -18.61
N THR A 537 31.50 -15.70 -18.43
CA THR A 537 30.66 -16.26 -19.49
C THR A 537 30.31 -15.20 -20.54
N ASP A 538 30.10 -15.61 -21.80
CA ASP A 538 29.78 -14.71 -22.92
C ASP A 538 28.57 -13.81 -22.61
N ASN A 539 27.54 -14.36 -21.95
CA ASN A 539 26.36 -13.61 -21.54
C ASN A 539 26.68 -12.52 -20.50
N THR A 540 27.57 -12.80 -19.54
CA THR A 540 27.98 -11.83 -18.52
C THR A 540 28.82 -10.73 -19.15
N ARG A 541 29.69 -11.09 -20.10
CA ARG A 541 30.52 -10.12 -20.83
C ARG A 541 29.68 -9.17 -21.68
N GLN A 542 28.71 -9.70 -22.43
CA GLN A 542 27.78 -8.87 -23.20
C GLN A 542 26.95 -7.96 -22.30
N LEU A 543 26.50 -8.47 -21.15
CA LEU A 543 25.73 -7.67 -20.20
C LEU A 543 26.61 -6.57 -19.56
N PHE A 544 27.88 -6.86 -19.26
CA PHE A 544 28.86 -5.88 -18.75
C PHE A 544 29.13 -4.76 -19.76
N GLU A 545 29.33 -5.11 -21.04
CA GLU A 545 29.56 -4.16 -22.13
C GLU A 545 28.35 -3.24 -22.39
N GLN A 546 27.14 -3.68 -22.04
CA GLN A 546 25.92 -2.88 -22.16
C GLN A 546 25.77 -1.80 -21.08
N GLN A 547 26.65 -1.77 -20.07
CA GLN A 547 26.58 -0.88 -18.91
C GLN A 547 25.15 -0.80 -18.33
N PRO A 548 24.62 -1.94 -17.87
CA PRO A 548 23.24 -2.08 -17.53
C PRO A 548 22.94 -1.31 -16.25
N GLN A 549 21.71 -0.83 -16.13
CA GLN A 549 21.21 -0.17 -14.93
C GLN A 549 20.00 -0.96 -14.36
N GLY A 550 19.43 -0.55 -13.23
CA GLY A 550 18.26 -1.17 -12.61
C GLY A 550 18.40 -2.67 -12.26
N LYS A 551 17.35 -3.47 -12.51
CA LYS A 551 17.38 -4.94 -12.27
C LYS A 551 18.47 -5.64 -13.10
N ASN A 552 18.85 -5.10 -14.26
CA ASN A 552 19.92 -5.68 -15.07
C ASN A 552 21.31 -5.39 -14.47
N LEU A 553 21.50 -4.27 -13.77
CA LEU A 553 22.70 -4.02 -12.97
C LEU A 553 22.81 -5.02 -11.83
N ILE A 554 21.72 -5.22 -11.07
CA ILE A 554 21.69 -6.20 -9.98
C ILE A 554 21.97 -7.60 -10.55
N ARG A 555 21.41 -7.94 -11.72
CA ARG A 555 21.69 -9.20 -12.42
C ARG A 555 23.14 -9.33 -12.84
N LEU A 556 23.73 -8.29 -13.44
CA LEU A 556 25.16 -8.30 -13.79
C LEU A 556 26.00 -8.57 -12.56
N ASN A 557 25.74 -7.81 -11.49
CA ASN A 557 26.44 -7.92 -10.23
C ASN A 557 26.28 -9.29 -9.55
N ARG A 558 25.08 -9.88 -9.61
CA ARG A 558 24.84 -11.25 -9.15
C ARG A 558 25.65 -12.27 -9.93
N LEU A 559 25.68 -12.15 -11.26
CA LEU A 559 26.48 -13.02 -12.13
C LEU A 559 27.98 -12.85 -11.88
N LEU A 560 28.44 -11.63 -11.61
CA LEU A 560 29.83 -11.37 -11.24
C LEU A 560 30.18 -12.02 -9.89
N LEU A 561 29.30 -11.92 -8.89
CA LEU A 561 29.48 -12.59 -7.59
C LEU A 561 29.52 -14.13 -7.74
N ASP A 562 28.61 -14.70 -8.55
CA ASP A 562 28.61 -16.15 -8.86
C ASP A 562 29.92 -16.63 -9.47
N GLN A 563 30.55 -15.79 -10.32
CA GLN A 563 31.79 -16.11 -11.01
C GLN A 563 33.04 -15.78 -10.19
N ALA A 564 32.95 -14.84 -9.26
CA ALA A 564 34.01 -14.52 -8.29
C ALA A 564 34.12 -15.60 -7.18
N TYR A 565 32.99 -16.19 -6.78
CA TYR A 565 32.91 -17.16 -5.69
C TYR A 565 32.17 -18.46 -6.10
N PRO A 566 32.63 -19.20 -7.12
CA PRO A 566 31.90 -20.36 -7.66
C PRO A 566 31.75 -21.53 -6.67
N GLU A 567 32.70 -21.66 -5.73
CA GLU A 567 32.70 -22.70 -4.68
C GLU A 567 31.82 -22.32 -3.48
N ASP A 568 31.65 -21.02 -3.21
CA ASP A 568 30.98 -20.52 -2.01
C ASP A 568 29.53 -20.06 -2.27
N ILE A 569 29.23 -19.66 -3.50
CA ILE A 569 27.92 -19.15 -3.94
C ILE A 569 27.31 -20.12 -4.96
N GLU A 570 26.03 -20.41 -4.81
CA GLU A 570 25.24 -21.15 -5.79
C GLU A 570 24.87 -20.26 -6.96
N THR A 571 25.24 -20.72 -8.15
CA THR A 571 24.90 -20.08 -9.41
C THR A 571 23.39 -20.13 -9.57
N ASN A 572 22.73 -18.97 -9.48
CA ASN A 572 21.28 -18.95 -9.60
C ASN A 572 20.91 -19.22 -11.07
N PRO A 573 20.29 -20.38 -11.40
CA PRO A 573 19.96 -20.71 -12.79
C PRO A 573 18.94 -19.74 -13.40
N HIS A 574 18.21 -19.00 -12.56
CA HIS A 574 17.28 -17.95 -12.98
C HIS A 574 17.96 -16.59 -13.18
N ALA A 575 19.08 -16.29 -12.51
CA ALA A 575 19.87 -15.08 -12.78
C ALA A 575 20.52 -15.12 -14.18
N ALA A 576 20.72 -16.31 -14.75
CA ALA A 576 21.16 -16.47 -16.13
C ALA A 576 20.11 -16.04 -17.16
N ASN A 577 18.82 -16.03 -16.81
CA ASN A 577 17.73 -15.56 -17.68
C ASN A 577 17.35 -14.11 -17.37
N PRO A 578 16.82 -13.35 -18.35
CA PRO A 578 16.29 -12.02 -18.06
C PRO A 578 15.11 -12.13 -17.08
N PRO A 579 14.99 -11.19 -16.12
CA PRO A 579 13.87 -11.20 -15.19
C PRO A 579 12.55 -11.00 -15.97
N LEU A 580 11.46 -11.58 -15.46
CA LEU A 580 10.15 -11.49 -16.11
C LEU A 580 9.71 -10.02 -16.29
N PHE A 581 9.96 -9.21 -15.26
CA PHE A 581 9.79 -7.77 -15.31
C PHE A 581 11.13 -7.09 -15.06
N LEU A 582 11.51 -6.17 -15.95
CA LEU A 582 12.72 -5.35 -15.81
C LEU A 582 12.58 -4.30 -14.69
N ILE A 583 11.37 -4.03 -14.25
CA ILE A 583 11.02 -3.01 -13.26
C ILE A 583 11.13 -3.61 -11.85
N GLN A 584 11.68 -2.83 -10.89
CA GLN A 584 11.92 -3.28 -9.52
C GLN A 584 10.63 -3.75 -8.82
N ASP A 585 9.56 -2.96 -8.89
CA ASP A 585 8.25 -3.27 -8.27
C ASP A 585 7.16 -3.50 -9.32
N PRO A 586 6.98 -4.72 -9.85
CA PRO A 586 6.09 -4.97 -10.98
C PRO A 586 4.60 -5.10 -10.60
N PHE A 587 4.18 -4.73 -9.38
CA PHE A 587 2.81 -4.92 -8.89
C PHE A 587 1.76 -4.32 -9.83
N LEU A 588 2.05 -3.20 -10.50
CA LEU A 588 1.20 -2.58 -11.52
C LEU A 588 0.94 -3.52 -12.71
N TYR A 589 1.97 -4.23 -13.18
CA TYR A 589 1.86 -5.18 -14.29
C TYR A 589 1.22 -6.49 -13.87
N ILE A 590 1.50 -6.96 -12.66
CA ILE A 590 0.86 -8.16 -12.09
C ILE A 590 -0.65 -7.95 -12.00
N ALA A 591 -1.09 -6.77 -11.52
CA ALA A 591 -2.49 -6.41 -11.49
C ALA A 591 -3.11 -6.36 -12.90
N PHE A 592 -2.41 -5.76 -13.87
CA PHE A 592 -2.87 -5.66 -15.24
C PHE A 592 -3.06 -7.04 -15.90
N TRP A 593 -2.06 -7.92 -15.84
CA TRP A 593 -2.12 -9.23 -16.49
C TRP A 593 -3.14 -10.16 -15.84
N SER A 594 -3.24 -10.15 -14.51
CA SER A 594 -4.27 -10.92 -13.80
C SER A 594 -5.68 -10.42 -14.11
N PHE A 595 -5.87 -9.10 -14.24
CA PHE A 595 -7.11 -8.50 -14.74
C PHE A 595 -7.44 -9.00 -16.15
N MET A 596 -6.49 -8.91 -17.09
CA MET A 596 -6.71 -9.34 -18.49
C MET A 596 -7.10 -10.81 -18.58
N LEU A 597 -6.42 -11.69 -17.86
CA LEU A 597 -6.76 -13.12 -17.81
C LEU A 597 -8.15 -13.34 -17.21
N SER A 598 -8.43 -12.72 -16.06
CA SER A 598 -9.71 -12.83 -15.37
C SER A 598 -10.87 -12.37 -16.26
N MET A 599 -10.66 -11.24 -16.94
CA MET A 599 -11.60 -10.64 -17.87
C MET A 599 -11.89 -11.56 -19.07
N PHE A 600 -10.83 -12.08 -19.71
CA PHE A 600 -10.94 -13.02 -20.83
C PHE A 600 -11.66 -14.32 -20.46
N LEU A 601 -11.28 -14.94 -19.35
CA LEU A 601 -11.90 -16.19 -18.87
C LEU A 601 -13.36 -15.96 -18.50
N THR A 602 -13.67 -14.87 -17.79
CA THR A 602 -15.03 -14.54 -17.41
C THR A 602 -15.92 -14.34 -18.63
N ILE A 603 -15.44 -13.61 -19.65
CA ILE A 603 -16.17 -13.42 -20.92
C ILE A 603 -16.40 -14.78 -21.59
N THR A 604 -15.32 -15.52 -21.83
CA THR A 604 -15.36 -16.76 -22.61
C THR A 604 -16.31 -17.78 -21.98
N ILE A 605 -16.19 -18.01 -20.68
CA ILE A 605 -17.02 -18.97 -19.96
C ILE A 605 -18.47 -18.47 -19.88
N SER A 606 -18.70 -17.17 -19.71
CA SER A 606 -20.06 -16.60 -19.72
C SER A 606 -20.76 -16.76 -21.08
N LEU A 607 -20.02 -16.71 -22.18
CA LEU A 607 -20.56 -16.99 -23.52
C LEU A 607 -20.90 -18.46 -23.72
N LEU A 608 -20.14 -19.37 -23.09
CA LEU A 608 -20.31 -20.82 -23.17
C LEU A 608 -21.32 -21.40 -22.18
N THR A 609 -21.78 -20.60 -21.21
CA THR A 609 -22.70 -21.05 -20.16
C THR A 609 -24.10 -20.43 -20.31
N LYS A 610 -25.09 -21.03 -19.65
CA LYS A 610 -26.47 -20.53 -19.71
C LYS A 610 -26.57 -19.15 -19.03
N PRO A 611 -27.22 -18.16 -19.66
CA PRO A 611 -27.45 -16.86 -19.04
C PRO A 611 -28.24 -16.96 -17.75
N GLU A 612 -28.00 -16.02 -16.83
CA GLU A 612 -28.79 -15.88 -15.61
C GLU A 612 -30.23 -15.43 -15.93
N PRO A 613 -31.23 -15.82 -15.12
CA PRO A 613 -32.63 -15.40 -15.29
C PRO A 613 -32.78 -13.87 -15.25
N GLU A 614 -33.64 -13.30 -16.09
CA GLU A 614 -33.80 -11.84 -16.19
C GLU A 614 -34.25 -11.21 -14.87
N GLU A 615 -35.15 -11.89 -14.13
CA GLU A 615 -35.65 -11.46 -12.83
C GLU A 615 -34.54 -11.22 -11.80
N LYS A 616 -33.45 -11.99 -11.89
CA LYS A 616 -32.28 -11.84 -11.03
C LYS A 616 -31.42 -10.63 -11.43
N LEU A 617 -31.42 -10.25 -12.72
CA LEU A 617 -30.55 -9.20 -13.25
C LEU A 617 -31.13 -7.79 -13.09
N VAL A 618 -32.47 -7.67 -13.02
CA VAL A 618 -33.15 -6.38 -12.87
C VAL A 618 -32.69 -5.70 -11.58
N GLY A 619 -32.16 -4.48 -11.71
CA GLY A 619 -31.64 -3.70 -10.58
C GLY A 619 -30.18 -4.01 -10.18
N LEU A 620 -29.57 -5.08 -10.71
CA LEU A 620 -28.17 -5.44 -10.47
C LEU A 620 -27.23 -5.12 -11.63
N VAL A 621 -27.76 -4.88 -12.83
CA VAL A 621 -26.99 -4.54 -14.04
C VAL A 621 -27.36 -3.15 -14.55
N TYR A 622 -26.35 -2.37 -14.95
CA TYR A 622 -26.48 -1.00 -15.43
C TYR A 622 -27.48 -0.90 -16.60
N ARG A 623 -28.59 -0.17 -16.35
CA ARG A 623 -29.69 0.11 -17.30
C ARG A 623 -30.38 -1.13 -17.90
N TYR A 624 -30.28 -2.30 -17.27
CA TYR A 624 -30.99 -3.49 -17.74
C TYR A 624 -32.48 -3.46 -17.35
N LYS A 625 -33.38 -3.57 -18.35
CA LYS A 625 -34.85 -3.54 -18.19
C LYS A 625 -35.55 -4.87 -18.53
N GLY A 626 -34.80 -5.96 -18.72
CA GLY A 626 -35.32 -7.23 -19.24
C GLY A 626 -35.50 -7.19 -20.77
N ARG A 627 -35.42 -8.34 -21.45
CA ARG A 627 -35.55 -8.40 -22.92
C ARG A 627 -37.01 -8.35 -23.36
N SER A 628 -37.94 -8.75 -22.48
CA SER A 628 -39.39 -8.75 -22.75
C SER A 628 -40.04 -7.35 -22.79
N GLN A 629 -39.36 -6.28 -22.33
CA GLN A 629 -39.92 -4.90 -22.32
C GLN A 629 -39.43 -4.02 -23.49
N ASN A 630 -38.60 -4.56 -24.38
CA ASN A 630 -38.06 -3.85 -25.56
C ASN A 630 -38.68 -4.34 -26.88
N GLY A 631 -39.82 -5.04 -26.82
CA GLY A 631 -40.61 -5.46 -27.97
C GLY A 631 -41.62 -4.40 -28.38
#